data_AF-A0AAE4V3F4-F1
#
_entry.id   AF-A0AAE4V3F4-F1
#
_cell.length_a   1.000
_cell.length_b   1.000
_cell.length_c   1.000
_cell.angle_alpha   90.00
_cell.angle_beta   90.00
_cell.angle_gamma   90.00
#
_symmetry.space_group_name_H-M   'P 1'
#
loop_
_entity.id
_entity.type
_entity.pdbx_description
1 polymer ?
#
loop_
_entity_poly.entity_id
_entity_poly.type
_entity_poly.pdbx_seq_one_letter_code
_entity_poly.pdbx_strand_id
1 'polypeptide(L)'
;MGALKADLDQLEKLGAVLRGLAGEAGSLRVGPAAGPFMSSLGGVMSSVLEACSISGDLIEGSLVPALEERLGETGEVMINVAREYRDQDEASADRFVAAYTDATGDWNAEG
;
A
#
# COMPACT_ATOMS: atom_id res chain seq x y z
N MET A 1 -29.19 5.46 -13.31
CA MET A 1 -28.22 5.80 -12.24
C MET A 1 -26.99 4.98 -12.55
N GLY A 2 -25.99 5.67 -13.11
CA GLY A 2 -24.99 5.11 -14.02
C GLY A 2 -23.91 4.29 -13.36
N ALA A 3 -23.35 3.35 -14.11
CA ALA A 3 -22.27 2.45 -13.69
C ALA A 3 -21.08 3.25 -13.15
N LEU A 4 -20.75 4.37 -13.81
CA LEU A 4 -19.68 5.28 -13.41
C LEU A 4 -19.79 5.74 -11.96
N LYS A 5 -20.98 6.08 -11.47
CA LYS A 5 -21.14 6.56 -10.09
C LYS A 5 -20.84 5.45 -9.08
N ALA A 6 -21.27 4.22 -9.37
CA ALA A 6 -20.97 3.07 -8.52
C ALA A 6 -19.46 2.76 -8.52
N ASP A 7 -18.81 2.89 -9.68
CA ASP A 7 -17.37 2.67 -9.82
C ASP A 7 -16.55 3.73 -9.06
N LEU A 8 -16.96 5.00 -9.10
CA LEU A 8 -16.31 6.09 -8.34
C LEU A 8 -16.46 5.90 -6.82
N ASP A 9 -17.66 5.49 -6.36
CA ASP A 9 -17.90 5.19 -4.94
C ASP A 9 -17.04 3.99 -4.47
N GLN A 10 -16.84 3.00 -5.35
CA GLN A 10 -15.97 1.86 -5.06
C GLN A 10 -14.50 2.26 -5.05
N LEU A 11 -14.07 3.13 -5.97
CA LEU A 11 -12.71 3.65 -6.04
C LEU A 11 -12.34 4.44 -4.76
N GLU A 12 -13.24 5.30 -4.26
CA GLU A 12 -13.02 6.05 -3.02
C GLU A 12 -12.88 5.12 -1.80
N LYS A 13 -13.70 4.06 -1.73
CA LYS A 13 -13.58 3.04 -0.67
C LYS A 13 -12.25 2.30 -0.73
N LEU A 14 -11.84 1.82 -1.91
CA LEU A 14 -10.58 1.11 -2.08
C LEU A 14 -9.39 2.01 -1.78
N GLY A 15 -9.42 3.27 -2.22
CA GLY A 15 -8.36 4.23 -1.90
C GLY A 15 -8.22 4.47 -0.40
N ALA A 16 -9.33 4.53 0.35
CA ALA A 16 -9.30 4.61 1.80
C ALA A 16 -8.71 3.35 2.45
N VAL A 17 -9.02 2.15 1.91
CA VAL A 17 -8.43 0.88 2.37
C VAL A 17 -6.92 0.88 2.14
N LEU A 18 -6.44 1.26 0.95
CA LEU A 18 -5.01 1.31 0.65
C LEU A 18 -4.27 2.29 1.55
N ARG A 19 -4.86 3.46 1.84
CA ARG A 19 -4.29 4.43 2.78
C ARG A 19 -4.22 3.89 4.21
N GLY A 20 -5.23 3.11 4.63
CA GLY A 20 -5.22 2.40 5.90
C GLY A 20 -4.11 1.36 5.96
N LEU A 21 -4.00 0.53 4.92
CA LEU A 21 -2.93 -0.48 4.79
C LEU A 21 -1.54 0.13 4.74
N ALA A 22 -1.37 1.31 4.14
CA ALA A 22 -0.11 2.05 4.17
C ALA A 22 0.29 2.40 5.61
N GLY A 23 -0.65 2.92 6.41
CA GLY A 23 -0.41 3.22 7.82
C GLY A 23 -0.15 1.97 8.66
N GLU A 24 -0.82 0.86 8.37
CA GLU A 24 -0.54 -0.43 9.01
C GLU A 24 0.86 -0.95 8.64
N ALA A 25 1.26 -0.84 7.37
CA ALA A 25 2.57 -1.24 6.88
C ALA A 25 3.68 -0.44 7.59
N GLY A 26 3.55 0.89 7.69
CA GLY A 26 4.50 1.75 8.41
C GLY A 26 4.61 1.44 9.91
N SER A 27 3.65 0.71 10.49
CA SER A 27 3.67 0.27 11.88
C SER A 27 4.33 -1.10 12.10
N LEU A 28 4.65 -1.82 11.02
CA LEU A 28 5.30 -3.12 11.10
C LEU A 28 6.70 -2.99 11.70
N ARG A 29 7.00 -3.89 12.63
CA ARG A 29 8.33 -4.05 13.21
C ARG A 29 8.84 -5.45 12.90
N VAL A 30 10.13 -5.57 12.64
CA VAL A 30 10.80 -6.81 12.25
C VAL A 30 12.05 -7.02 13.12
N GLY A 31 12.57 -8.24 13.11
CA GLY A 31 13.75 -8.58 13.89
C GLY A 31 13.51 -8.43 15.40
N PRO A 32 14.51 -7.99 16.18
CA PRO A 32 14.42 -7.91 17.64
C PRO A 32 13.35 -6.92 18.14
N ALA A 33 12.96 -5.95 17.30
CA ALA A 33 11.94 -4.97 17.62
C ALA A 33 10.51 -5.51 17.51
N ALA A 34 10.30 -6.65 16.82
CA ALA A 34 9.00 -7.30 16.62
C ALA A 34 8.47 -8.03 17.88
N GLY A 35 9.29 -8.17 18.92
CA GLY A 35 8.93 -8.83 20.16
C GLY A 35 10.11 -9.58 20.78
N PRO A 36 9.92 -10.15 21.99
CA PRO A 36 11.01 -10.85 22.65
C PRO A 36 11.32 -12.12 21.85
N PHE A 37 12.50 -12.17 21.24
CA PHE A 37 13.16 -13.43 20.91
C PHE A 37 13.39 -14.17 22.23
N MET A 38 12.36 -14.85 22.74
CA MET A 38 12.39 -15.44 24.07
C MET A 38 13.45 -16.55 24.11
N SER A 39 14.60 -16.19 24.68
CA SER A 39 14.97 -16.62 26.03
C SER A 39 14.72 -18.10 26.32
N SER A 40 15.54 -18.97 25.74
CA SER A 40 15.86 -20.24 26.40
C SER A 40 17.29 -20.18 26.96
N LEU A 41 17.55 -20.94 28.04
CA LEU A 41 18.87 -21.10 28.62
C LEU A 41 19.84 -21.61 27.54
N GLY A 42 20.70 -20.72 27.04
CA GLY A 42 21.58 -20.94 25.90
C GLY A 42 21.86 -19.70 25.06
N GLY A 43 21.00 -18.68 25.11
CA GLY A 43 21.18 -17.41 24.39
C GLY A 43 21.04 -17.55 22.86
N VAL A 44 20.60 -16.47 22.20
CA VAL A 44 20.60 -16.42 20.73
C VAL A 44 22.05 -16.29 20.26
N MET A 45 22.50 -17.17 19.37
CA MET A 45 23.85 -17.07 18.78
C MET A 45 24.03 -15.71 18.10
N SER A 46 25.21 -15.09 18.23
CA SER A 46 25.49 -13.78 17.61
C SER A 46 25.24 -13.76 16.10
N SER A 47 25.46 -14.89 15.41
CA SER A 47 25.15 -15.03 13.97
C SER A 47 23.67 -14.94 13.65
N VAL A 48 22.79 -15.37 14.56
CA VAL A 48 21.34 -15.26 14.41
C VAL A 48 20.90 -13.82 14.64
N LEU A 49 21.49 -13.12 15.61
CA LEU A 49 21.25 -11.69 15.80
C LEU A 49 21.68 -10.87 14.58
N GLU A 50 22.84 -11.18 14.00
CA GLU A 50 23.33 -10.50 12.80
C GLU A 50 22.44 -10.78 11.58
N ALA A 51 22.01 -12.03 11.37
CA ALA A 51 21.08 -12.37 10.31
C ALA A 51 19.71 -11.68 10.48
N CYS A 52 19.23 -11.55 11.73
CA CYS A 52 18.03 -10.79 12.05
C CYS A 52 18.22 -9.28 11.83
N SER A 53 19.40 -8.73 12.10
CA SER A 53 19.73 -7.33 11.82
C SER A 53 19.75 -7.04 10.33
N ILE A 54 20.41 -7.89 9.53
CA ILE A 54 20.45 -7.76 8.06
C ILE A 54 19.03 -7.86 7.47
N SER A 55 18.23 -8.79 7.98
CA SER A 55 16.82 -8.93 7.59
C SER A 55 15.98 -7.73 8.04
N GLY A 56 16.27 -7.19 9.22
CA GLY A 56 15.66 -5.97 9.77
C GLY A 56 15.97 -4.75 8.92
N ASP A 57 17.23 -4.51 8.57
CA ASP A 57 17.65 -3.38 7.73
C ASP A 57 17.00 -3.43 6.34
N LEU A 58 16.91 -4.62 5.74
CA LEU A 58 16.22 -4.77 4.46
C LEU A 58 14.71 -4.54 4.60
N ILE A 59 14.07 -5.12 5.61
CA ILE A 59 12.60 -5.07 5.73
C ILE A 59 12.13 -3.73 6.31
N GLU A 60 12.65 -3.31 7.45
CA GLU A 60 12.30 -2.02 8.08
C GLU A 60 12.90 -0.82 7.32
N GLY A 61 14.13 -0.97 6.80
CA GLY A 61 14.84 0.14 6.15
C GLY A 61 14.49 0.35 4.68
N SER A 62 13.89 -0.64 4.00
CA SER A 62 13.53 -0.49 2.58
C SER A 62 12.12 -0.99 2.24
N LEU A 63 11.76 -2.21 2.63
CA LEU A 63 10.49 -2.80 2.18
C LEU A 63 9.28 -2.11 2.80
N VAL A 64 9.28 -1.88 4.11
CA VAL A 64 8.19 -1.21 4.83
C VAL A 64 7.97 0.22 4.32
N PRO A 65 9.00 1.09 4.21
CA PRO A 65 8.84 2.42 3.62
C PRO A 65 8.32 2.38 2.18
N ALA A 66 8.82 1.45 1.36
CA ALA A 66 8.37 1.33 -0.04
C ALA A 66 6.89 0.89 -0.14
N LEU A 67 6.45 0.00 0.75
CA LEU A 67 5.04 -0.41 0.83
C LEU A 67 4.16 0.73 1.33
N GLU A 68 4.58 1.45 2.37
CA GLU A 68 3.87 2.63 2.88
C GLU A 68 3.70 3.70 1.79
N GLU A 69 4.77 4.04 1.09
CA GLU A 69 4.76 5.01 -0.01
C GLU A 69 3.84 4.56 -1.14
N ARG A 70 4.04 3.33 -1.68
CA ARG A 70 3.26 2.86 -2.83
C ARG A 70 1.77 2.68 -2.52
N LEU A 71 1.42 2.13 -1.36
CA LEU A 71 0.02 1.97 -0.96
C LEU A 71 -0.62 3.32 -0.65
N GLY A 72 0.12 4.23 -0.02
CA GLY A 72 -0.33 5.59 0.29
C GLY A 72 -0.62 6.40 -0.96
N GLU A 73 0.33 6.45 -1.89
CA GLU A 73 0.19 7.17 -3.16
C GLU A 73 -0.93 6.62 -4.02
N THR A 74 -1.00 5.28 -4.16
CA THR A 74 -2.08 4.65 -4.95
C THR A 74 -3.45 4.94 -4.34
N GLY A 75 -3.56 4.86 -3.01
CA GLY A 75 -4.80 5.19 -2.30
C GLY A 75 -5.20 6.65 -2.45
N GLU A 76 -4.24 7.58 -2.44
CA GLU A 76 -4.47 9.00 -2.66
C GLU A 76 -4.92 9.31 -4.09
N VAL A 77 -4.27 8.71 -5.10
CA VAL A 77 -4.68 8.82 -6.50
C VAL A 77 -6.11 8.31 -6.68
N MET A 78 -6.45 7.14 -6.12
CA MET A 78 -7.82 6.60 -6.17
C MET A 78 -8.86 7.58 -5.62
N ILE A 79 -8.61 8.16 -4.45
CA ILE A 79 -9.53 9.11 -3.82
C ILE A 79 -9.64 10.41 -4.64
N ASN A 80 -8.52 10.92 -5.15
CA ASN A 80 -8.49 12.18 -5.89
C ASN A 80 -9.22 12.04 -7.23
N VAL A 81 -8.98 10.96 -7.97
CA VAL A 81 -9.69 10.67 -9.22
C VAL A 81 -11.19 10.46 -8.95
N ALA A 82 -11.56 9.71 -7.91
CA ALA A 82 -12.98 9.53 -7.55
C ALA A 82 -13.69 10.87 -7.29
N ARG A 83 -13.00 11.80 -6.62
CA ARG A 83 -13.53 13.14 -6.31
C ARG A 83 -13.63 14.03 -7.55
N GLU A 84 -12.65 13.97 -8.44
CA GLU A 84 -12.62 14.78 -9.67
C GLU A 84 -13.77 14.43 -10.63
N TYR A 85 -14.16 13.16 -10.69
CA TYR A 85 -15.20 12.67 -11.61
C TYR A 85 -16.59 12.52 -10.96
N ARG A 86 -16.74 12.81 -9.66
CA ARG A 86 -17.98 12.61 -8.89
C ARG A 86 -19.23 13.25 -9.51
N ASP A 87 -19.05 14.42 -10.10
CA ASP A 87 -20.14 15.23 -10.69
C ASP A 87 -20.12 15.21 -12.23
N GLN A 88 -19.32 14.33 -12.85
CA GLN A 88 -19.23 14.21 -14.30
C GLN A 88 -20.24 13.20 -14.88
N ASP A 89 -20.64 13.46 -16.13
CA ASP A 89 -21.53 12.58 -16.87
C ASP A 89 -20.83 11.27 -17.30
N GLU A 90 -21.64 10.23 -17.56
CA GLU A 90 -21.21 8.87 -17.93
C GLU A 90 -20.27 8.83 -19.16
N ALA A 91 -20.37 9.83 -20.05
CA ALA A 91 -19.46 10.01 -21.19
C ALA A 91 -18.00 10.31 -20.79
N SER A 92 -17.74 10.54 -19.51
CA SER A 92 -16.40 10.85 -18.97
C SER A 92 -15.68 9.59 -18.45
N ALA A 93 -16.32 8.42 -18.51
CA ALA A 93 -15.77 7.16 -18.03
C ALA A 93 -14.42 6.80 -18.69
N ASP A 94 -14.26 7.03 -19.99
CA ASP A 94 -12.99 6.75 -20.69
C ASP A 94 -11.86 7.67 -20.21
N ARG A 95 -12.16 8.94 -19.89
CA ARG A 95 -11.17 9.87 -19.34
C ARG A 95 -10.81 9.52 -17.90
N PHE A 96 -11.79 9.05 -17.13
CA PHE A 96 -11.59 8.51 -15.79
C PHE A 96 -10.61 7.33 -15.81
N VAL A 97 -10.84 6.33 -16.68
CA VAL A 97 -9.95 5.16 -16.79
C VAL A 97 -8.55 5.59 -17.21
N ALA A 98 -8.43 6.47 -18.21
CA ALA A 98 -7.13 6.97 -18.66
C ALA A 98 -6.36 7.71 -17.56
N ALA A 99 -7.02 8.60 -16.82
CA ALA A 99 -6.40 9.35 -15.72
C ALA A 99 -5.96 8.43 -14.57
N TYR A 100 -6.76 7.41 -14.25
CA TYR A 100 -6.44 6.43 -13.22
C TYR A 100 -5.21 5.58 -13.61
N THR A 101 -5.17 5.04 -14.84
CA THR A 101 -4.06 4.20 -15.31
C THR A 101 -2.78 4.99 -15.51
N ASP A 102 -2.84 6.23 -15.99
CA ASP A 102 -1.66 7.08 -16.14
C ASP A 102 -1.00 7.39 -14.79
N ALA A 103 -1.81 7.61 -13.75
CA ALA A 103 -1.33 7.96 -12.42
C ALA A 103 -0.88 6.74 -11.58
N THR A 104 -1.49 5.57 -11.76
CA THR A 104 -1.19 4.37 -10.97
C THR A 104 -0.31 3.34 -11.68
N GLY A 105 -0.05 3.53 -12.98
CA GLY A 105 0.56 2.53 -13.85
C GLY A 105 -0.44 1.48 -14.34
N ASP A 106 -0.02 0.60 -15.23
CA ASP A 106 -0.87 -0.49 -15.70
C ASP A 106 -0.83 -1.68 -14.72
N TRP A 107 -1.93 -1.88 -13.99
CA TRP A 107 -2.10 -3.01 -13.07
C TRP A 107 -2.60 -4.27 -13.78
N ASN A 108 -3.07 -4.15 -15.03
CA ASN A 108 -3.34 -5.29 -15.90
C ASN A 108 -2.03 -5.79 -16.52
N ALA A 109 -1.10 -6.21 -15.67
CA ALA A 109 0.03 -7.01 -16.11
C ALA A 109 -0.48 -8.43 -16.46
N GLU A 110 -1.12 -8.59 -17.61
CA GLU A 110 -1.02 -9.84 -18.36
C GLU A 110 0.39 -9.88 -18.97
N GLY A 111 1.34 -10.38 -18.18
CA GLY A 111 2.69 -10.75 -18.60
C GLY A 111 2.98 -12.20 -18.26
#